data_AF-A0A920PVU5-F1
#
_entry.id   AF-A0A920PVU5-F1
#
_cell.length_a   1.000
_cell.length_b   1.000
_cell.length_c   1.000
_cell.angle_alpha   90.00
_cell.angle_beta   90.00
_cell.angle_gamma   90.00
#
_symmetry.space_group_name_H-M   'P 1'
#
loop_
_entity.id
_entity.type
_entity.pdbx_description
1 polymer ?
#
loop_
_entity_poly.entity_id
_entity_poly.type
_entity_poly.pdbx_seq_one_letter_code
_entity_poly.pdbx_strand_id
1 'polypeptide(L)' 'MPIPGNPGAYVANGSEHDDMGDTTHLAKRHVQMTERRFGKFKLLEEDEYEREQENTR' A
#
# COMPACT_ATOMS: atom_id res chain seq x y z
N MET A 1 -6.48 -7.18 -5.47
CA MET A 1 -6.28 -7.88 -4.18
C MET A 1 -6.71 -9.32 -4.36
N PRO A 2 -5.93 -10.31 -3.90
CA PRO A 2 -6.31 -11.72 -3.95
C PRO A 2 -7.56 -11.99 -3.10
N ILE A 3 -8.38 -12.93 -3.56
CA ILE A 3 -9.64 -13.33 -2.89
C ILE A 3 -9.29 -14.11 -1.62
N PRO A 4 -9.93 -13.82 -0.46
CA PRO A 4 -9.72 -14.60 0.76
C PRO A 4 -9.94 -16.10 0.53
N GLY A 5 -9.05 -16.94 1.09
CA GLY A 5 -9.14 -18.41 1.02
C GLY A 5 -8.49 -19.08 -0.19
N ASN A 6 -7.95 -18.32 -1.14
CA ASN A 6 -7.20 -18.84 -2.29
C ASN A 6 -5.67 -18.69 -2.10
N PRO A 7 -4.86 -19.44 -2.89
CA PRO A 7 -3.42 -19.21 -2.96
C PRO A 7 -3.09 -17.73 -3.24
N GLY A 8 -2.15 -17.18 -2.47
CA GLY A 8 -1.82 -15.75 -2.49
C GLY A 8 -2.63 -14.91 -1.50
N ALA A 9 -3.40 -15.52 -0.59
CA ALA A 9 -3.99 -14.80 0.55
C ALA A 9 -2.91 -14.04 1.33
N TYR A 10 -3.26 -12.84 1.81
CA TYR A 10 -2.39 -11.97 2.61
C TYR A 10 -3.19 -11.40 3.78
N VAL A 11 -2.48 -10.86 4.77
CA VAL A 11 -3.08 -10.20 5.93
C VAL A 11 -2.95 -8.68 5.77
N ALA A 12 -4.08 -7.98 5.89
CA ALA A 12 -4.10 -6.53 6.05
C ALA A 12 -4.26 -6.20 7.54
N ASN A 13 -3.35 -5.38 8.07
CA ASN A 13 -3.27 -5.05 9.49
C ASN A 13 -3.03 -3.55 9.68
N GLY A 14 -3.63 -2.96 10.71
CA GLY A 14 -3.43 -1.56 11.09
C GLY A 14 -2.16 -1.31 11.90
N SER A 15 -1.65 -2.34 12.60
CA SER A 15 -0.36 -2.27 13.28
C SER A 15 0.80 -2.22 12.27
N GLU A 16 1.95 -1.70 12.69
CA GLU A 16 3.17 -1.83 11.88
C GLU A 16 3.45 -3.30 11.61
N HIS A 17 3.82 -3.61 10.37
CA HIS A 17 3.89 -4.98 9.90
C HIS A 17 5.07 -5.21 8.97
N ASP A 18 5.47 -6.47 8.84
CA ASP A 18 6.48 -6.88 7.87
C ASP A 18 5.91 -6.99 6.45
N ASP A 19 6.66 -7.64 5.56
CA ASP A 19 6.26 -7.79 4.15
C ASP A 19 5.12 -8.81 3.98
N MET A 20 4.92 -9.72 4.93
CA MET A 20 3.84 -10.72 4.93
C MET A 20 2.55 -10.18 5.56
N GLY A 21 2.66 -9.12 6.37
CA GLY A 21 1.53 -8.51 7.08
C GLY A 21 1.48 -8.84 8.57
N ASP A 22 2.51 -9.52 9.10
CA ASP A 22 2.62 -9.87 10.51
C ASP A 22 3.08 -8.67 11.35
N THR A 23 2.48 -8.51 12.53
CA THR A 23 2.78 -7.38 13.41
C THR A 23 4.26 -7.39 13.83
N THR A 24 4.90 -6.22 13.75
CA THR A 24 6.29 -6.03 14.17
C THR A 24 6.45 -4.77 15.01
N HIS A 25 7.40 -4.80 15.94
CA HIS A 25 7.73 -3.67 16.82
C HIS A 25 9.19 -3.21 16.65
N LEU A 26 9.86 -3.66 15.59
CA LEU A 26 11.23 -3.26 15.28
C LEU A 26 11.24 -1.83 14.73
N ALA A 27 11.91 -0.91 15.42
CA ALA A 27 12.02 0.49 15.00
C ALA A 27 12.57 0.65 13.57
N LYS A 28 13.55 -0.18 13.17
CA LYS A 28 14.09 -0.18 11.80
C LYS A 28 13.01 -0.48 10.75
N ARG A 29 12.10 -1.40 11.06
CA ARG A 29 11.00 -1.78 10.15
C ARG A 29 9.98 -0.65 10.04
N HIS A 30 9.72 0.07 11.14
CA HIS A 30 8.86 1.24 11.13
C HIS A 30 9.36 2.34 10.17
N VAL A 31 10.64 2.70 10.24
CA VAL A 31 11.24 3.70 9.33
C VAL A 31 11.13 3.23 7.88
N GLN A 32 11.59 2.00 7.61
CA GLN A 32 11.57 1.41 6.27
C GLN A 32 10.16 1.34 5.66
N MET A 33 9.16 0.87 6.42
CA MET A 33 7.79 0.72 5.94
C MET A 33 7.09 2.07 5.79
N THR A 34 7.41 3.04 6.64
CA THR A 34 6.95 4.42 6.50
C THR A 34 7.47 5.03 5.20
N GLU A 35 8.77 4.96 4.93
CA GLU A 35 9.36 5.44 3.68
C GLU A 35 8.76 4.76 2.46
N ARG A 36 8.52 3.43 2.53
CA ARG A 36 7.86 2.67 1.46
C ARG A 36 6.43 3.13 1.20
N ARG A 37 5.64 3.39 2.26
CA ARG A 37 4.24 3.84 2.15
C ARG A 37 4.17 5.25 1.56
N PHE A 38 4.93 6.19 2.12
CA PHE A 38 4.91 7.59 1.67
C PHE A 38 5.60 7.78 0.32
N GLY A 39 6.60 6.96 -0.03
CA GLY A 39 7.22 6.96 -1.35
C GLY A 39 6.24 6.69 -2.49
N LYS A 40 5.11 6.02 -2.23
CA LYS A 40 4.06 5.82 -3.24
C LYS A 40 3.40 7.10 -3.71
N PHE A 41 3.42 8.18 -2.91
CA PHE A 41 2.86 9.47 -3.34
C PHE A 41 3.59 10.03 -4.56
N LYS A 42 4.88 9.74 -4.72
CA LYS A 42 5.65 10.16 -5.90
C LYS A 42 5.10 9.57 -7.20
N LEU A 43 4.53 8.37 -7.16
CA LEU A 43 3.88 7.76 -8.33
C LEU A 43 2.65 8.54 -8.79
N LEU A 44 2.07 9.38 -7.92
CA LEU A 44 0.94 10.24 -8.25
C LEU A 44 1.38 11.62 -8.76
N GLU A 45 2.68 11.94 -8.71
CA GLU A 45 3.23 13.20 -9.22
C GLU A 45 3.60 13.12 -10.71
N GLU A 46 3.80 11.90 -11.23
CA GLU A 46 4.29 11.66 -12.59
C GLU A 46 3.17 11.64 -13.66
N ASP A 47 1.93 11.30 -13.26
CA ASP A 47 0.78 11.17 -14.17
C ASP A 47 -0.29 12.23 -13.88
N GLU A 48 -0.89 12.79 -14.95
CA GLU A 48 -2.10 13.61 -14.82
C GLU A 48 -3.24 12.75 -14.25
N TYR A 49 -3.71 13.12 -13.05
CA TYR A 49 -4.82 12.43 -12.41
C TYR A 49 -6.08 12.51 -13.29
N GLU A 50 -6.51 11.37 -13.83
CA GLU A 50 -7.68 11.13 -14.70
C GLU A 50 -9.04 11.48 -14.03
N ARG A 51 -9.22 12.71 -13.54
CA ARG A 51 -10.52 13.21 -13.07
C ARG A 51 -11.32 13.96 -14.14
N GLU A 52 -10.75 14.21 -15.30
CA GLU A 52 -11.45 14.93 -16.38
C GLU A 52 -12.42 14.04 -17.19
N GLN A 53 -12.47 12.73 -16.94
CA GLN A 53 -13.37 11.79 -17.63
C GLN A 53 -14.75 11.63 -16.97
N GLU A 54 -15.18 12.55 -16.10
CA GLU A 54 -16.52 12.49 -15.48
C GLU A 54 -17.63 13.06 -16.39
N ASN A 55 -17.28 13.64 -17.56
CA ASN A 55 -18.24 14.35 -18.43
C ASN A 55 -18.30 13.90 -19.91
N THR A 56 -17.88 12.68 -20.24
CA THR A 56 -18.09 12.13 -21.59
C THR A 56 -19.20 11.06 -21.60
N ARG A 57 -20.44 11.57 -21.71
CA ARG A 57 -21.70 10.96 -22.22
C ARG A 57 -22.14 9.58 -21.74
#